data_AF-A0A067ER19-F1
#
_entry.id   AF-A0A067ER19-F1
#
_cell.length_a   1.000
_cell.length_b   1.000
_cell.length_c   1.000
_cell.angle_alpha   90.00
_cell.angle_beta   90.00
_cell.angle_gamma   90.00
#
_symmetry.space_group_name_H-M   'P 1'
#
loop_
_entity.id
_entity.type
_entity.pdbx_description
1 polymer ?
#
loop_
_entity_poly.entity_id
_entity_poly.type
_entity_poly.pdbx_seq_one_letter_code
_entity_poly.pdbx_strand_id
1 'polypeptide(L)' 'MGLKQWIIIVSALFCTTILTAKSVPQADKIISLPGQPQASFQQYAGYITIDEKQQRALFYYFVEAATEAASKPLVLWLNG' A
#
# COMPACT_ATOMS: atom_id res chain seq x y z
N MET A 1 26.61 -25.43 5.76
CA MET A 1 25.15 -25.31 6.05
C MET A 1 24.40 -25.89 4.86
N GLY A 2 23.41 -26.78 5.06
CA GLY A 2 22.78 -27.52 3.95
C GLY A 2 21.65 -26.74 3.25
N LEU A 3 21.34 -27.10 2.00
CA LEU A 3 20.30 -26.49 1.16
C LEU A 3 18.93 -26.40 1.85
N LYS A 4 18.56 -27.41 2.65
CA LYS A 4 17.31 -27.43 3.44
C LYS A 4 17.24 -26.29 4.46
N GLN A 5 18.37 -25.96 5.09
CA GLN A 5 18.44 -24.88 6.08
C GLN A 5 18.24 -23.51 5.42
N TRP A 6 18.78 -23.32 4.21
CA TRP A 6 18.62 -22.10 3.43
C TRP A 6 17.17 -21.85 3.01
N ILE A 7 16.47 -22.89 2.57
CA ILE A 7 15.05 -22.79 2.20
C ILE A 7 14.20 -22.37 3.40
N ILE A 8 14.45 -22.94 4.58
CA ILE A 8 13.73 -22.60 5.81
C ILE A 8 13.98 -21.13 6.18
N ILE A 9 15.23 -20.67 6.10
CA ILE A 9 15.59 -19.29 6.42
C ILE A 9 14.91 -18.30 5.45
N VAL A 10 14.99 -18.55 4.14
CA VAL A 10 14.36 -17.67 3.13
C VAL A 10 12.85 -17.63 3.28
N SER A 11 12.21 -18.77 3.54
CA SER A 11 10.76 -18.83 3.80
C SER A 11 10.36 -18.07 5.07
N ALA A 12 11.12 -18.22 6.16
CA ALA A 12 10.87 -17.49 7.40
C ALA A 12 11.05 -15.97 7.24
N LEU A 13 12.07 -15.53 6.50
CA LEU A 13 12.31 -14.12 6.15
C LEU A 13 11.17 -13.56 5.27
N PHE A 14 10.71 -14.31 4.28
CA PHE A 14 9.59 -13.89 3.42
C PHE A 14 8.26 -13.83 4.18
N CYS A 15 8.02 -14.77 5.10
CA CYS A 15 6.80 -14.78 5.92
C CYS A 15 6.77 -13.60 6.90
N THR A 16 7.92 -13.26 7.51
CA THR A 16 8.03 -12.12 8.43
C THR A 16 7.87 -10.75 7.74
N THR A 17 8.31 -10.60 6.49
CA THR A 17 8.08 -9.36 5.73
C THR A 17 6.62 -9.18 5.31
N ILE A 18 5.89 -10.26 4.98
CA ILE A 18 4.46 -10.20 4.65
C ILE A 18 3.63 -9.86 5.89
N LEU A 19 3.94 -10.45 7.05
CA LEU A 19 3.19 -10.22 8.30
C LEU A 19 3.34 -8.79 8.83
N THR A 20 4.38 -8.06 8.42
CA THR A 20 4.62 -6.66 8.81
C THR A 20 4.08 -5.66 7.79
N ALA A 21 3.53 -6.13 6.66
CA ALA A 21 2.87 -5.28 5.69
C ALA A 21 1.61 -4.67 6.32
N LYS A 22 1.66 -3.37 6.63
CA LYS A 22 0.48 -2.62 7.03
C LYS A 22 -0.40 -2.42 5.81
N SER A 23 -1.67 -2.80 5.91
CA SER A 23 -2.69 -2.42 4.92
C SER A 23 -2.84 -0.89 4.90
N VAL A 24 -3.41 -0.37 3.81
CA VAL A 24 -3.79 1.06 3.73
C VAL A 24 -4.59 1.45 5.00
N PRO A 25 -4.24 2.54 5.69
CA PRO A 25 -4.96 2.95 6.89
C PRO A 25 -6.42 3.21 6.55
N GLN A 26 -7.35 2.60 7.27
CA GLN A 26 -8.78 2.90 7.14
C GLN A 26 -9.07 4.40 7.39
N ALA A 27 -8.21 5.07 8.17
CA ALA A 27 -8.25 6.51 8.41
C ALA A 27 -8.01 7.36 7.16
N ASP A 28 -7.31 6.84 6.15
CA ASP A 28 -6.99 7.56 4.92
C ASP A 28 -8.11 7.44 3.88
N LYS A 29 -9.17 6.68 4.18
CA LYS A 29 -10.28 6.43 3.26
C LYS A 29 -11.06 7.72 2.99
N ILE A 30 -11.17 8.08 1.72
CA ILE A 30 -11.98 9.21 1.26
C ILE A 30 -13.42 8.72 1.07
N ILE A 31 -14.34 9.23 1.90
CA ILE A 31 -15.77 8.91 1.82
C ILE A 31 -16.43 9.63 0.64
N SER A 32 -16.05 10.89 0.39
CA SER A 32 -16.58 11.71 -0.70
C SER A 32 -15.62 12.87 -1.00
N LEU A 33 -15.55 13.30 -2.25
CA LEU A 33 -14.86 14.52 -2.66
C LEU A 33 -15.87 15.60 -3.11
N PRO A 34 -15.60 16.90 -2.82
CA PRO A 34 -16.43 17.99 -3.33
C PRO A 34 -16.54 17.95 -4.86
N GLY A 35 -17.77 17.94 -5.38
CA GLY A 35 -18.04 17.94 -6.83
C GLY A 35 -17.81 16.61 -7.54
N GLN A 36 -17.36 15.56 -6.84
CA GLN A 36 -17.23 14.23 -7.42
C GLN A 36 -18.59 13.52 -7.41
N PRO A 37 -19.06 13.00 -8.55
CA PRO A 37 -20.17 12.05 -8.57
C PRO A 37 -19.86 10.82 -7.72
N GLN A 38 -20.88 10.03 -7.37
CA GLN A 38 -20.67 8.82 -6.58
C GLN A 38 -19.65 7.89 -7.25
N ALA A 39 -18.51 7.70 -6.59
CA ALA A 39 -17.46 6.81 -7.06
C ALA A 39 -17.88 5.34 -6.86
N SER A 40 -17.66 4.51 -7.88
CA SER A 40 -17.87 3.05 -7.81
C SER A 40 -16.64 2.28 -7.32
N PHE A 41 -15.61 3.00 -6.85
CA PHE A 41 -14.34 2.45 -6.38
C PHE A 41 -13.97 3.06 -5.03
N GLN A 42 -13.09 2.38 -4.30
CA GLN A 42 -12.52 2.91 -3.07
C GLN A 42 -11.34 3.82 -3.39
N GLN A 43 -11.22 4.91 -2.64
CA GLN A 43 -10.17 5.90 -2.81
C GLN A 43 -9.64 6.32 -1.44
N TYR A 44 -8.33 6.56 -1.37
CA TYR A 44 -7.60 6.85 -0.15
C TYR A 44 -6.57 7.94 -0.42
N ALA A 45 -6.36 8.84 0.53
CA ALA A 45 -5.27 9.79 0.47
C ALA A 45 -4.67 10.02 1.85
N GLY A 46 -3.36 10.21 1.89
CA GLY A 46 -2.65 10.38 3.14
C GLY A 46 -1.18 10.70 2.92
N TYR A 47 -0.40 10.54 3.98
CA TYR A 47 1.03 10.80 3.98
C TYR A 47 1.80 9.55 4.39
N ILE A 48 2.86 9.24 3.63
CA ILE A 48 3.83 8.21 3.98
C ILE A 48 5.09 8.92 4.48
N THR A 49 5.40 8.75 5.77
CA THR A 49 6.65 9.27 6.35
C THR A 49 7.85 8.55 5.74
N ILE A 50 8.78 9.31 5.15
CA ILE A 50 10.00 8.78 4.52
C ILE A 50 11.26 9.09 5.34
N ASP A 51 11.21 10.09 6.23
CA ASP A 51 12.27 10.39 7.18
C ASP A 51 11.67 11.06 8.42
N GLU A 52 11.63 10.33 9.54
CA GLU A 52 11.10 10.84 10.81
C GLU A 52 11.98 11.95 11.40
N LYS A 53 13.31 11.82 11.28
CA LYS A 53 14.26 12.78 11.87
C LYS A 53 14.17 14.13 11.19
N GLN A 54 13.98 14.11 9.88
CA GLN A 54 13.87 15.31 9.05
C GLN A 54 12.42 15.69 8.74
N GLN A 55 11.45 15.02 9.39
CA GLN A 55 10.01 15.25 9.24
C GLN A 55 9.55 15.29 7.78
N ARG A 56 10.11 14.43 6.93
CA ARG A 56 9.70 14.34 5.53
C ARG A 56 8.65 13.27 5.34
N ALA A 57 7.60 13.62 4.60
CA ALA A 57 6.56 12.71 4.17
C ALA A 57 6.19 12.97 2.71
N LEU A 58 5.79 11.91 2.01
CA LEU A 58 5.22 11.99 0.67
C LEU A 58 3.70 11.88 0.77
N PHE A 59 3.02 12.82 0.14
CA PHE A 59 1.58 12.70 -0.07
C PHE A 59 1.29 11.63 -1.13
N TYR A 60 0.25 10.84 -0.93
CA TYR A 60 -0.26 9.90 -1.93
C TYR A 60 -1.77 10.04 -2.11
N TYR A 61 -2.23 9.70 -3.32
CA TYR A 61 -3.63 9.48 -3.63
C TYR A 61 -3.76 8.14 -4.36
N PHE A 62 -4.46 7.19 -3.75
CA PHE A 62 -4.62 5.83 -4.23
C PHE A 62 -6.09 5.55 -4.55
N VAL A 63 -6.34 4.96 -5.72
CA VAL A 63 -7.66 4.50 -6.15
C VAL A 63 -7.59 3.01 -6.43
N GLU A 64 -8.50 2.25 -5.84
CA GLU A 64 -8.65 0.82 -6.15
C GLU A 64 -9.31 0.63 -7.53
N ALA A 65 -9.08 -0.53 -8.15
CA ALA A 65 -9.84 -0.89 -9.33
C ALA A 65 -11.33 -1.03 -8.98
N ALA A 66 -12.21 -0.56 -9.87
CA ALA A 66 -13.66 -0.57 -9.63
C ALA A 66 -14.27 -1.98 -9.52
N THR A 67 -13.61 -2.99 -10.08
CA THR A 67 -14.07 -4.39 -10.05
C THR A 67 -12.93 -5.33 -9.69
N GLU A 68 -13.21 -6.29 -8.81
CA GLU A 68 -12.26 -7.33 -8.38
C GLU A 68 -10.90 -6.77 -7.95
N ALA A 69 -10.88 -5.70 -7.16
CA ALA A 69 -9.68 -4.92 -6.81
C ALA A 69 -8.51 -5.79 -6.32
N ALA A 70 -8.78 -6.78 -5.47
CA ALA A 70 -7.78 -7.69 -4.92
C ALA A 70 -7.06 -8.55 -5.98
N SER A 71 -7.65 -8.72 -7.17
CA SER A 71 -7.06 -9.48 -8.28
C SER A 71 -6.26 -8.61 -9.27
N LYS A 72 -6.33 -7.28 -9.14
CA LYS A 72 -5.73 -6.35 -10.10
C LYS A 72 -4.31 -5.95 -9.66
N PRO A 73 -3.40 -5.68 -10.60
CA PRO A 73 -2.05 -5.23 -10.25
C PRO A 73 -2.06 -3.82 -9.66
N LEU A 74 -1.02 -3.50 -8.90
CA LEU A 74 -0.74 -2.14 -8.42
C LEU A 74 0.07 -1.37 -9.48
N VAL A 75 -0.35 -0.15 -9.80
CA VAL A 75 0.37 0.76 -10.71
C VAL A 75 0.77 2.01 -9.94
N LEU A 76 2.07 2.33 -9.96
CA LEU A 76 2.61 3.57 -9.40
C LEU A 76 2.78 4.60 -10.53
N TRP A 77 2.06 5.73 -10.42
CA TRP A 77 2.19 6.85 -11.34
C TRP A 77 3.07 7.95 -10.71
N LEU A 78 4.15 8.33 -11.39
CA LEU A 78 5.06 9.39 -10.98
C LEU A 78 5.12 10.46 -12.07
N ASN A 79 4.86 11.71 -11.71
CA ASN A 79 5.06 12.85 -12.61
C ASN A 79 6.51 13.36 -12.51
N GLY A 80 6.95 14.15 -13.51
CA GLY A 80 8.26 14.80 -13.57
C GLY A 80 8.23 16.07 -14.39
#